data_AF-A0A382REB0-F1
#
_entry.id   AF-A0A382REB0-F1
#
_cell.length_a   1.000
_cell.length_b   1.000
_cell.length_c   1.000
_cell.angle_alpha   90.00
_cell.angle_beta   90.00
_cell.angle_gamma   90.00
#
_symmetry.space_group_name_H-M   'P 1'
#
loop_
_entity.id
_entity.type
_entity.pdbx_description
1 polymer ?
#
loop_
_entity_poly.entity_id
_entity_poly.type
_entity_poly.pdbx_seq_one_letter_code
_entity_poly.pdbx_strand_id
1 'polypeptide(L)' 'MPMKNPPVALVVLDGWGISFERDHNAILLGKTPNYDELLSRFPHSSLVTSGEAVGLPTGQMGNSEVGHMNLGAGRV' A
#
# COMPACT_ATOMS: atom_id res chain seq x y z
N MET A 1 21.14 25.82 -4.81
CA MET A 1 21.15 25.25 -3.45
C MET A 1 20.06 24.18 -3.38
N PRO A 2 20.32 22.97 -2.85
CA PRO A 2 19.25 21.98 -2.66
C PRO A 2 18.18 22.58 -1.74
N MET A 3 16.91 22.26 -1.99
CA MET A 3 15.81 22.77 -1.16
C MET A 3 16.01 22.31 0.29
N LYS A 4 15.96 23.27 1.21
CA LYS A 4 15.94 22.98 2.64
C LYS A 4 14.57 22.37 2.96
N ASN A 5 14.54 21.06 3.22
CA ASN A 5 13.35 20.22 3.43
C ASN A 5 12.52 20.01 2.16
N PRO A 6 12.95 19.11 1.25
CA PRO A 6 12.11 18.75 0.11
C PRO A 6 10.76 18.18 0.60
N PRO A 7 9.66 18.45 -0.12
CA PRO A 7 8.36 17.92 0.25
C PRO A 7 8.36 16.39 0.19
N VAL A 8 7.68 15.77 1.15
CA VAL A 8 7.43 14.33 1.20
C VAL A 8 5.93 14.12 1.23
N ALA A 9 5.44 13.21 0.40
CA ALA A 9 4.02 12.86 0.34
C ALA A 9 3.84 11.36 0.58
N LEU A 10 2.90 11.01 1.45
CA LEU A 10 2.35 9.66 1.55
C LEU A 10 1.12 9.60 0.64
N VAL A 11 1.16 8.72 -0.36
CA VAL A 11 0.04 8.49 -1.29
C VAL A 11 -0.56 7.12 -0.97
N VAL A 12 -1.83 7.09 -0.56
CA VAL A 12 -2.57 5.87 -0.25
C VAL A 12 -3.50 5.55 -1.42
N LEU A 13 -3.24 4.44 -2.10
CA LEU A 13 -4.14 3.87 -3.09
C LEU A 13 -5.12 2.94 -2.35
N ASP A 14 -6.28 3.45 -1.94
CA ASP A 14 -7.24 2.68 -1.14
C ASP A 14 -7.76 1.45 -1.92
N GLY A 15 -7.78 0.29 -1.28
CA GLY A 15 -8.12 -0.99 -1.90
C GLY A 15 -7.08 -1.55 -2.88
N TRP A 16 -5.86 -1.01 -2.95
CA TRP A 16 -4.81 -1.47 -3.86
C TRP A 16 -3.90 -2.53 -3.23
N GLY A 17 -4.20 -3.82 -3.47
CA GLY A 17 -3.45 -4.96 -2.94
C GLY A 17 -2.45 -5.58 -3.92
N ILE A 18 -1.66 -6.54 -3.42
CA ILE A 18 -0.76 -7.39 -4.22
C ILE A 18 -1.35 -8.80 -4.26
N SER A 19 -1.59 -9.32 -5.45
CA SER A 19 -1.98 -10.70 -5.68
C SER A 19 -1.36 -11.18 -7.00
N PHE A 20 -0.96 -12.45 -7.05
CA PHE A 20 -0.45 -13.09 -8.27
C PHE A 20 -1.56 -13.77 -9.09
N GLU A 21 -2.77 -13.88 -8.51
CA GLU A 21 -3.94 -14.35 -9.23
C GLU A 21 -4.36 -13.33 -10.27
N ARG A 22 -4.40 -13.75 -11.53
CA ARG A 22 -4.73 -12.87 -12.66
C ARG A 22 -6.25 -12.76 -12.87
N ASP A 23 -6.97 -13.83 -12.60
CA ASP A 23 -8.40 -13.88 -12.83
C ASP A 23 -9.11 -12.88 -11.91
N HIS A 24 -9.96 -12.03 -12.52
CA HIS A 24 -10.69 -10.97 -11.83
C HIS A 24 -9.82 -9.92 -11.09
N ASN A 25 -8.53 -9.83 -11.40
CA ASN A 25 -7.61 -8.89 -10.76
C ASN A 25 -7.51 -7.59 -11.57
N ALA A 26 -8.28 -6.58 -11.18
CA ALA A 26 -8.31 -5.28 -11.87
C ALA A 26 -6.95 -4.56 -11.89
N ILE A 27 -6.10 -4.78 -10.89
CA ILE A 27 -4.77 -4.16 -10.81
C ILE A 27 -3.84 -4.76 -11.86
N LEU A 28 -3.75 -6.10 -11.95
CA LEU A 28 -2.93 -6.79 -12.94
C LEU A 28 -3.47 -6.69 -14.38
N LEU A 29 -4.78 -6.55 -14.54
CA LEU A 29 -5.44 -6.42 -15.84
C LEU A 29 -5.50 -4.97 -16.33
N GLY A 30 -5.35 -4.00 -15.43
CA GLY A 30 -5.37 -2.58 -15.73
C GLY A 30 -4.13 -2.11 -16.50
N LYS A 31 -4.23 -0.95 -17.14
CA LYS A 31 -3.05 -0.24 -17.69
C LYS A 31 -2.54 0.76 -16.66
N THR A 32 -1.41 0.45 -16.03
CA THR A 32 -0.90 1.19 -14.87
C THR A 32 0.51 1.74 -15.10
N PRO A 33 0.80 2.42 -16.24
CA PRO A 33 2.17 2.69 -16.69
C PRO A 33 3.00 3.47 -15.66
N ASN A 34 2.41 4.43 -14.95
CA ASN A 34 3.11 5.19 -13.91
C ASN A 34 3.44 4.34 -12.68
N TYR A 35 2.52 3.46 -12.26
CA TYR A 35 2.74 2.58 -11.11
C TYR A 35 3.80 1.51 -11.46
N ASP A 36 3.70 0.94 -12.66
CA ASP A 36 4.63 -0.06 -13.19
C ASP A 36 6.05 0.52 -13.29
N GLU A 37 6.16 1.76 -13.81
CA GLU A 37 7.41 2.49 -13.89
C GLU A 37 8.02 2.71 -12.49
N LEU A 38 7.21 3.17 -11.52
CA LEU A 38 7.68 3.40 -10.15
C LEU A 38 8.23 2.12 -9.50
N LEU A 39 7.52 1.00 -9.65
CA LEU A 39 7.99 -0.31 -9.15
C LEU A 39 9.26 -0.78 -9.86
N SER A 40 9.42 -0.54 -11.16
CA SER A 40 10.62 -0.96 -11.89
C SER A 40 11.88 -0.14 -11.56
N ARG A 41 11.71 1.13 -11.18
CA ARG A 41 12.82 2.10 -11.05
C ARG A 41 13.27 2.36 -9.62
N PHE A 42 12.39 2.22 -8.63
CA PHE A 42 12.66 2.62 -7.25
C PHE A 42 12.52 1.44 -6.27
N PRO A 43 13.20 1.48 -5.11
CA PRO A 43 13.04 0.45 -4.09
C PRO A 43 11.59 0.32 -3.64
N HIS A 44 11.08 -0.90 -3.58
CA HIS A 44 9.73 -1.20 -3.11
C HIS A 44 9.74 -2.48 -2.26
N SER A 45 8.71 -2.62 -1.43
CA SER A 45 8.46 -3.82 -0.60
C SER A 45 6.96 -3.99 -0.38
N SER A 46 6.57 -5.08 0.27
CA SER A 46 5.19 -5.40 0.65
C SER A 46 5.02 -5.38 2.17
N LEU A 47 3.83 -5.00 2.64
CA LEU A 47 3.43 -5.04 4.05
C LEU A 47 2.17 -5.88 4.21
N VAL A 48 2.00 -6.50 5.39
CA VAL A 48 0.75 -7.15 5.77
C VAL A 48 -0.17 -6.09 6.38
N THR A 49 -1.36 -5.92 5.80
CA THR A 49 -2.32 -4.86 6.17
C THR A 49 -3.64 -5.40 6.70
N SER A 50 -3.63 -6.65 7.21
CA SER A 50 -4.82 -7.36 7.69
C SER A 50 -4.47 -8.27 8.87
N GLY A 51 -5.48 -8.79 9.55
CA GLY A 51 -5.32 -9.63 10.73
C GLY A 51 -4.49 -8.99 11.84
N GLU A 52 -3.72 -9.80 12.55
CA GLU A 52 -3.00 -9.40 13.75
C GLU A 52 -1.95 -8.32 13.48
N ALA A 53 -1.43 -8.25 12.25
CA ALA A 53 -0.44 -7.24 11.82
C ALA A 53 -0.97 -5.80 11.90
N VAL A 54 -2.29 -5.62 12.01
CA VAL A 54 -2.95 -4.31 12.14
C VAL A 54 -3.92 -4.27 13.34
N GLY A 55 -3.80 -5.23 14.27
CA GLY A 55 -4.63 -5.27 15.49
C GLY A 55 -6.01 -5.90 15.29
N LEU A 56 -6.23 -6.61 14.19
CA LEU A 56 -7.46 -7.37 13.93
C LEU A 56 -7.29 -8.85 14.31
N PRO A 57 -8.39 -9.58 14.58
CA PRO A 57 -8.37 -11.04 14.71
C PRO A 57 -7.70 -11.74 13.52
N THR A 58 -7.06 -12.88 13.77
CA THR A 58 -6.45 -13.72 12.74
C THR A 58 -7.44 -14.01 11.59
N GLY A 59 -6.98 -13.82 10.34
CA GLY A 59 -7.76 -14.05 9.13
C GLY A 59 -8.76 -12.95 8.77
N GLN A 60 -8.93 -11.93 9.62
CA GLN A 60 -9.82 -10.82 9.32
C GLN A 60 -9.19 -9.87 8.29
N MET A 61 -9.96 -9.56 7.25
CA MET A 61 -9.58 -8.60 6.23
C MET A 61 -9.34 -7.22 6.82
N GLY A 62 -8.30 -6.53 6.34
CA GLY A 62 -8.05 -5.13 6.65
C GLY A 62 -9.12 -4.20 6.06
N ASN A 63 -9.16 -2.96 6.56
CA ASN A 63 -10.08 -1.95 6.07
C ASN A 63 -9.44 -0.55 6.17
N SER A 64 -10.09 0.44 5.56
CA SER A 64 -9.57 1.80 5.49
C SER A 64 -9.38 2.44 6.88
N GLU A 65 -10.30 2.23 7.83
CA GLU A 65 -10.23 2.82 9.18
C GLU A 65 -8.99 2.32 9.93
N VAL A 66 -8.87 0.99 10.05
CA VAL A 66 -7.74 0.35 10.74
C VAL A 66 -6.42 0.66 10.04
N GLY A 67 -6.40 0.64 8.69
CA GLY A 67 -5.22 0.95 7.90
C GLY A 67 -4.71 2.38 8.12
N HIS A 68 -5.60 3.37 8.03
CA HIS A 68 -5.22 4.78 8.26
C HIS A 68 -4.81 5.03 9.71
N MET A 69 -5.45 4.36 10.68
CA MET A 69 -5.06 4.48 12.08
C MET A 69 -3.65 3.93 12.33
N ASN A 70 -3.31 2.76 11.80
CA ASN A 70 -1.97 2.18 11.92
C ASN A 70 -0.91 3.06 11.25
N LEU A 71 -1.17 3.56 10.03
CA LEU A 71 -0.26 4.46 9.31
C LEU A 71 -0.02 5.77 10.07
N GLY A 72 -1.07 6.37 10.62
CA GLY A 72 -0.98 7.62 11.38
C GLY A 72 -0.37 7.45 12.77
N ALA A 73 -0.60 6.30 13.41
CA ALA A 73 -0.09 6.01 14.75
C ALA A 73 1.36 5.51 14.76
N GLY A 74 1.82 4.89 13.66
CA GLY A 74 3.15 4.27 13.57
C GLY A 74 3.30 3.05 14.48
N ARG A 75 2.18 2.41 14.85
CA ARG A 75 2.10 1.22 15.71
C ARG A 75 0.78 0.50 15.50
N VAL A 76 0.75 -0.76 15.92
CA VAL A 76 -0.47 -1.54 16.19
C VAL A 76 -0.99 -1.18 17.58
#